data_AF-A0A956DRT0-F1
#
_entry.id   AF-A0A956DRT0-F1
#
_cell.length_a   1.000
_cell.length_b   1.000
_cell.length_c   1.000
_cell.angle_alpha   90.00
_cell.angle_beta   90.00
_cell.angle_gamma   90.00
#
_symmetry.space_group_name_H-M   'P 1'
#
loop_
_entity.id
_entity.type
_entity.pdbx_description
1 polymer ?
#
loop_
_entity_poly.entity_id
_entity_poly.type
_entity_poly.pdbx_seq_one_letter_code
_entity_poly.pdbx_strand_id
1 'polypeptide(L)'
;GAATGGGPGSGGGGSPPLPCTPDPTACPAADLECLALRDNAGLDRFGLRVQQMTIFKPDAFVSGLEYTAITQALTMNLPSCYLAGGGTINLLVEMDRAAGMATIGGAKPVADPFDGYSFASEMVEVSPGVFYDVSPKSVAAVVEPNGMFSTSEIGAVTLPLYLDQAGTSVILMPIHEARAFDVQLSNSQNCVGTFNAGELDPGKGCLPELNKDIKSFVEGGKLDGYVSLEEADEIVVTAYGLNRTLCVVLAQDVGEFGTGSNPTRCARKTDGSIKFPGDWCAATNSPADPSCSDAARFFVSFAASGVTIKP
;
A
#
# COMPACT_ATOMS: atom_id res chain seq x y z
N GLY A 1 -9.73 -4.80 -70.69
CA GLY A 1 -10.38 -4.68 -69.36
C GLY A 1 -9.30 -4.71 -68.31
N ALA A 2 -9.11 -3.62 -67.57
CA ALA A 2 -8.16 -3.55 -66.47
C ALA A 2 -8.82 -4.17 -65.24
N ALA A 3 -8.20 -5.21 -64.67
CA ALA A 3 -8.66 -5.85 -63.45
C ALA A 3 -8.05 -5.13 -62.24
N THR A 4 -8.90 -4.44 -61.49
CA THR A 4 -8.62 -3.88 -60.17
C THR A 4 -8.60 -5.01 -59.14
N GLY A 5 -7.42 -5.39 -58.66
CA GLY A 5 -7.25 -6.30 -57.52
C GLY A 5 -7.32 -5.52 -56.22
N GLY A 6 -8.47 -5.59 -55.53
CA GLY A 6 -8.62 -5.09 -54.16
C GLY A 6 -7.86 -5.99 -53.18
N GLY A 7 -6.89 -5.41 -52.48
CA GLY A 7 -6.21 -6.07 -51.38
C GLY A 7 -7.14 -6.16 -50.15
N PRO A 8 -7.18 -7.30 -49.44
CA PRO A 8 -7.98 -7.42 -48.23
C PRO A 8 -7.37 -6.57 -47.12
N GLY A 9 -8.18 -5.69 -46.53
CA GLY A 9 -7.80 -4.92 -45.36
C GLY A 9 -7.44 -5.85 -44.20
N SER A 10 -6.28 -5.61 -43.61
CA SER A 10 -5.86 -6.22 -42.36
C SER A 10 -6.76 -5.68 -41.25
N GLY A 11 -7.85 -6.39 -40.97
CA GLY A 11 -8.63 -6.19 -39.76
C GLY A 11 -7.80 -6.64 -38.57
N GLY A 12 -7.39 -5.70 -37.73
CA GLY A 12 -6.75 -5.98 -36.45
C GLY A 12 -7.73 -6.77 -35.57
N GLY A 13 -7.62 -8.10 -35.61
CA GLY A 13 -8.32 -8.98 -34.69
C GLY A 13 -7.71 -8.78 -33.31
N GLY A 14 -8.38 -7.99 -32.47
CA GLY A 14 -8.04 -7.94 -31.05
C GLY A 14 -8.16 -9.35 -30.48
N SER A 15 -7.13 -9.77 -29.74
CA SER A 15 -7.18 -11.01 -28.97
C SER A 15 -8.47 -11.02 -28.13
N PRO A 16 -9.16 -12.17 -28.01
CA PRO A 16 -10.33 -12.26 -27.15
C PRO A 16 -9.96 -11.82 -25.72
N PRO A 17 -10.86 -11.11 -25.01
CA PRO A 17 -10.60 -10.67 -23.64
C PRO A 17 -10.31 -11.87 -22.74
N LEU A 18 -9.39 -11.68 -21.79
CA LEU A 18 -9.07 -12.72 -20.82
C LEU A 18 -10.32 -13.04 -19.97
N PRO A 19 -10.50 -14.30 -19.54
CA PRO A 19 -11.71 -14.74 -18.84
C PRO A 19 -12.08 -13.94 -17.58
N CYS A 20 -11.08 -13.34 -16.92
CA CYS A 20 -11.28 -12.50 -15.73
C CYS A 20 -11.16 -10.99 -16.00
N THR A 21 -11.22 -10.55 -17.26
CA THR A 21 -11.31 -9.12 -17.57
C THR A 21 -12.68 -8.60 -17.12
N PRO A 22 -12.77 -7.57 -16.27
CA PRO A 22 -14.07 -7.03 -15.86
C PRO A 22 -14.86 -6.49 -17.04
N ASP A 23 -16.19 -6.66 -16.98
CA ASP A 23 -17.09 -6.07 -17.97
C ASP A 23 -17.13 -4.55 -17.77
N PRO A 24 -16.78 -3.73 -18.78
CA PRO A 24 -16.81 -2.26 -18.67
C PRO A 24 -18.20 -1.69 -18.35
N THR A 25 -19.28 -2.44 -18.61
CA THR A 25 -20.64 -2.01 -18.29
C THR A 25 -21.01 -2.27 -16.82
N ALA A 26 -20.35 -3.23 -16.17
CA ALA A 26 -20.57 -3.58 -14.77
C ALA A 26 -19.52 -2.96 -13.83
N CYS A 27 -18.28 -2.83 -14.31
CA CYS A 27 -17.16 -2.20 -13.61
C CYS A 27 -16.94 -0.80 -14.19
N PRO A 28 -17.43 0.27 -13.55
CA PRO A 28 -17.32 1.64 -14.07
C PRO A 28 -15.94 2.25 -13.82
N ALA A 29 -14.87 1.45 -13.94
CA ALA A 29 -13.51 1.95 -13.92
C ALA A 29 -13.25 2.81 -15.18
N ALA A 30 -12.56 3.93 -14.99
CA ALA A 30 -12.10 4.78 -16.07
C ALA A 30 -11.01 4.09 -16.92
N ASP A 31 -10.22 3.21 -16.30
CA ASP A 31 -9.20 2.40 -16.98
C ASP A 31 -9.21 0.97 -16.43
N LEU A 32 -9.55 0.00 -17.29
CA LEU A 32 -9.64 -1.41 -16.90
C LEU A 32 -8.27 -2.09 -16.78
N GLU A 33 -7.18 -1.50 -17.29
CA GLU A 33 -5.84 -2.10 -17.20
C GLU A 33 -5.38 -2.26 -15.75
N CYS A 34 -5.77 -1.33 -14.88
CA CYS A 34 -5.47 -1.37 -13.45
C CYS A 34 -6.66 -1.01 -12.57
N LEU A 35 -7.88 -1.00 -13.12
CA LEU A 35 -9.10 -0.63 -12.40
C LEU A 35 -9.03 0.78 -11.80
N ALA A 36 -8.51 1.74 -12.57
CA ALA A 36 -8.50 3.14 -12.16
C ALA A 36 -9.92 3.70 -12.13
N LEU A 37 -10.26 4.43 -11.07
CA LEU A 37 -11.57 5.06 -10.91
C LEU A 37 -11.64 6.46 -11.52
N ARG A 38 -10.47 7.02 -11.85
CA ARG A 38 -10.31 8.32 -12.52
C ARG A 38 -9.34 8.18 -13.67
N ASP A 39 -9.68 8.81 -14.79
CA ASP A 39 -8.74 9.02 -15.90
C ASP A 39 -7.87 10.25 -15.62
N ASN A 40 -6.57 10.02 -15.60
CA ASN A 40 -5.52 11.00 -15.35
C ASN A 40 -4.78 11.39 -16.65
N ALA A 41 -5.20 10.89 -17.81
CA ALA A 41 -4.50 11.14 -19.07
C ALA A 41 -4.31 12.64 -19.33
N GLY A 42 -3.05 13.04 -19.48
CA GLY A 42 -2.67 14.42 -19.79
C GLY A 42 -2.77 15.41 -18.63
N LEU A 43 -3.04 14.97 -17.41
CA LEU A 43 -3.02 15.86 -16.24
C LEU A 43 -1.58 16.15 -15.79
N ASP A 44 -1.35 17.36 -15.28
CA ASP A 44 -0.11 17.73 -14.61
C ASP A 44 -0.14 17.35 -13.12
N ARG A 45 -1.34 17.31 -12.54
CA ARG A 45 -1.59 16.90 -11.17
C ARG A 45 -2.63 15.80 -11.12
N PHE A 46 -2.27 14.66 -10.53
CA PHE A 46 -3.12 13.47 -10.51
C PHE A 46 -2.92 12.64 -9.25
N GLY A 47 -3.95 11.86 -8.90
CA GLY A 47 -3.98 11.04 -7.71
C GLY A 47 -3.96 9.54 -8.01
N LEU A 48 -3.25 8.80 -7.18
CA LEU A 48 -3.17 7.35 -7.17
C LEU A 48 -3.51 6.83 -5.77
N ARG A 49 -4.22 5.70 -5.71
CA ARG A 49 -4.45 4.92 -4.48
C ARG A 49 -3.77 3.58 -4.63
N VAL A 50 -2.98 3.18 -3.64
CA VAL A 50 -2.42 1.82 -3.59
C VAL A 50 -3.54 0.80 -3.39
N GLN A 51 -3.65 -0.17 -4.30
CA GLN A 51 -4.69 -1.20 -4.31
C GLN A 51 -4.24 -2.51 -3.70
N GLN A 52 -2.95 -2.82 -3.82
CA GLN A 52 -2.35 -4.06 -3.39
C GLN A 52 -0.92 -3.79 -2.96
N MET A 53 -0.48 -4.51 -1.94
CA MET A 53 0.91 -4.58 -1.53
C MET A 53 1.29 -6.05 -1.35
N THR A 54 2.48 -6.41 -1.81
CA THR A 54 3.17 -7.61 -1.33
C THR A 54 4.18 -7.18 -0.30
N ILE A 55 4.01 -7.67 0.92
CA ILE A 55 4.87 -7.31 2.04
C ILE A 55 6.02 -8.31 2.12
N PHE A 56 7.24 -7.81 2.04
CA PHE A 56 8.46 -8.59 2.22
C PHE A 56 9.04 -8.40 3.62
N LYS A 57 8.87 -7.20 4.21
CA LYS A 57 9.23 -6.86 5.58
C LYS A 57 8.23 -5.87 6.18
N PRO A 58 7.96 -5.95 7.50
CA PRO A 58 8.54 -6.89 8.47
C PRO A 58 7.93 -8.30 8.35
N ASP A 59 8.66 -9.33 8.80
CA ASP A 59 8.25 -10.75 8.71
C ASP A 59 6.87 -10.99 9.35
N ALA A 60 6.54 -10.16 10.35
CA ALA A 60 5.24 -10.10 11.01
C ALA A 60 4.03 -10.01 10.08
N PHE A 61 4.21 -9.40 8.90
CA PHE A 61 3.15 -9.12 7.95
C PHE A 61 3.33 -9.85 6.62
N VAL A 62 4.24 -10.83 6.53
CA VAL A 62 4.47 -11.60 5.28
C VAL A 62 3.46 -12.74 5.12
N SER A 63 2.88 -13.23 6.22
CA SER A 63 1.89 -14.31 6.19
C SER A 63 0.95 -14.27 7.41
N GLY A 64 0.01 -15.21 7.49
CA GLY A 64 -0.88 -15.35 8.64
C GLY A 64 -2.10 -14.43 8.62
N LEU A 65 -2.69 -14.23 9.80
CA LEU A 65 -3.94 -13.48 9.96
C LEU A 65 -3.73 -11.98 9.75
N GLU A 66 -2.62 -11.43 10.25
CA GLU A 66 -2.28 -10.02 10.11
C GLU A 66 -2.05 -9.64 8.63
N TYR A 67 -1.33 -10.46 7.86
CA TYR A 67 -1.17 -10.27 6.41
C TYR A 67 -2.52 -10.32 5.68
N THR A 68 -3.35 -11.32 6.00
CA THR A 68 -4.67 -11.48 5.38
C THR A 68 -5.56 -10.28 5.67
N ALA A 69 -5.55 -9.80 6.92
CA ALA A 69 -6.28 -8.63 7.36
C ALA A 69 -5.84 -7.35 6.63
N ILE A 70 -4.54 -7.09 6.56
CA ILE A 70 -4.01 -5.91 5.86
C ILE A 70 -4.36 -5.97 4.37
N THR A 71 -4.15 -7.12 3.73
CA THR A 71 -4.43 -7.30 2.30
C THR A 71 -5.91 -7.11 1.96
N GLN A 72 -6.80 -7.67 2.80
CA GLN A 72 -8.24 -7.47 2.68
C GLN A 72 -8.61 -6.00 2.89
N ALA A 73 -8.08 -5.35 3.93
CA ALA A 73 -8.37 -3.96 4.25
C ALA A 73 -7.85 -2.97 3.18
N LEU A 74 -6.75 -3.30 2.51
CA LEU A 74 -6.15 -2.48 1.44
C LEU A 74 -6.93 -2.57 0.12
N THR A 75 -7.31 -3.78 -0.29
CA THR A 75 -8.05 -4.02 -1.54
C THR A 75 -9.40 -3.29 -1.52
N MET A 76 -9.77 -2.59 -2.60
CA MET A 76 -11.09 -1.92 -2.66
C MET A 76 -12.24 -2.91 -2.59
N ASN A 77 -13.39 -2.43 -2.11
CA ASN A 77 -14.65 -3.14 -2.19
C ASN A 77 -15.39 -2.75 -3.48
N LEU A 78 -14.99 -3.34 -4.61
CA LEU A 78 -15.66 -3.17 -5.91
C LEU A 78 -15.97 -4.54 -6.52
N PRO A 79 -16.99 -5.26 -6.03
CA PRO A 79 -17.25 -6.64 -6.46
C PRO A 79 -17.57 -6.76 -7.95
N SER A 80 -18.15 -5.73 -8.55
CA SER A 80 -18.40 -5.69 -10.00
C SER A 80 -17.13 -5.61 -10.84
N CYS A 81 -16.00 -5.29 -10.23
CA CYS A 81 -14.65 -5.26 -10.80
C CYS A 81 -13.78 -6.43 -10.31
N TYR A 82 -14.36 -7.49 -9.73
CA TYR A 82 -13.65 -8.61 -9.09
C TYR A 82 -12.74 -8.20 -7.91
N LEU A 83 -13.04 -7.09 -7.24
CA LEU A 83 -12.35 -6.68 -6.01
C LEU A 83 -13.29 -6.86 -4.81
N ALA A 84 -12.89 -7.71 -3.86
CA ALA A 84 -13.72 -8.08 -2.71
C ALA A 84 -13.04 -7.74 -1.36
N GLY A 85 -12.26 -6.66 -1.33
CA GLY A 85 -11.63 -6.18 -0.09
C GLY A 85 -12.54 -5.28 0.74
N GLY A 86 -11.98 -4.68 1.78
CA GLY A 86 -12.65 -3.72 2.66
C GLY A 86 -12.48 -2.27 2.22
N GLY A 87 -11.40 -1.93 1.51
CA GLY A 87 -11.11 -0.56 1.06
C GLY A 87 -10.84 0.44 2.19
N THR A 88 -10.54 -0.03 3.41
CA THR A 88 -10.39 0.80 4.60
C THR A 88 -8.97 1.37 4.75
N ILE A 89 -7.94 0.63 4.34
CA ILE A 89 -6.57 1.17 4.25
C ILE A 89 -6.45 1.94 2.93
N ASN A 90 -6.23 3.24 3.01
CA ASN A 90 -6.10 4.12 1.86
C ASN A 90 -4.75 4.83 1.90
N LEU A 91 -3.74 4.25 1.23
CA LEU A 91 -2.48 4.93 0.97
C LEU A 91 -2.58 5.67 -0.36
N LEU A 92 -2.37 6.98 -0.32
CA LEU A 92 -2.51 7.87 -1.46
C LEU A 92 -1.16 8.44 -1.87
N VAL A 93 -1.01 8.65 -3.18
CA VAL A 93 0.08 9.40 -3.80
C VAL A 93 -0.54 10.42 -4.74
N GLU A 94 -0.27 11.69 -4.53
CA GLU A 94 -0.63 12.75 -5.47
C GLU A 94 0.64 13.25 -6.15
N MET A 95 0.69 13.15 -7.47
CA MET A 95 1.82 13.62 -8.27
C MET A 95 1.53 15.03 -8.78
N ASP A 96 2.53 15.91 -8.72
CA ASP A 96 2.57 17.20 -9.39
C ASP A 96 3.79 17.25 -10.32
N ARG A 97 3.56 16.97 -11.60
CA ARG A 97 4.62 16.88 -12.62
C ARG A 97 5.25 18.23 -12.92
N ALA A 98 4.48 19.31 -12.80
CA ALA A 98 4.97 20.66 -13.05
C ALA A 98 5.94 21.09 -11.93
N ALA A 99 5.65 20.73 -10.68
CA ALA A 99 6.51 20.99 -9.54
C ALA A 99 7.66 19.96 -9.39
N GLY A 100 7.52 18.76 -9.99
CA GLY A 100 8.46 17.65 -9.77
C GLY A 100 8.33 17.06 -8.36
N MET A 101 7.12 17.05 -7.82
CA MET A 101 6.83 16.68 -6.43
C MET A 101 5.78 15.56 -6.37
N ALA A 102 5.85 14.74 -5.33
CA ALA A 102 4.79 13.84 -4.93
C ALA A 102 4.36 14.14 -3.49
N THR A 103 3.07 14.01 -3.19
CA THR A 103 2.52 14.05 -1.84
C THR A 103 2.04 12.66 -1.46
N ILE A 104 2.55 12.10 -0.36
CA ILE A 104 2.29 10.74 0.08
C ILE A 104 1.67 10.78 1.48
N GLY A 105 0.62 9.99 1.71
CA GLY A 105 -0.04 9.94 3.01
C GLY A 105 -1.23 8.99 3.03
N GLY A 106 -1.79 8.79 4.23
CA GLY A 106 -3.02 8.01 4.39
C GLY A 106 -4.28 8.84 4.19
N ALA A 107 -5.41 8.15 4.06
CA ALA A 107 -6.75 8.74 4.09
C ALA A 107 -7.70 7.87 4.92
N LYS A 108 -8.75 8.50 5.46
CA LYS A 108 -9.84 7.77 6.12
C LYS A 108 -10.64 6.92 5.12
N PRO A 109 -11.29 5.83 5.57
CA PRO A 109 -12.22 5.08 4.74
C PRO A 109 -13.31 5.99 4.15
N VAL A 110 -13.69 5.73 2.91
CA VAL A 110 -14.80 6.40 2.22
C VAL A 110 -15.89 5.38 1.92
N ALA A 111 -17.16 5.79 2.01
CA ALA A 111 -18.29 4.88 1.75
C ALA A 111 -18.33 4.40 0.29
N ASP A 112 -18.03 5.32 -0.64
CA ASP A 112 -17.91 5.04 -2.06
C ASP A 112 -16.53 5.50 -2.55
N PRO A 113 -15.68 4.62 -3.09
CA PRO A 113 -14.37 5.01 -3.60
C PRO A 113 -14.43 5.94 -4.82
N PHE A 114 -15.55 6.00 -5.55
CA PHE A 114 -15.75 6.95 -6.65
C PHE A 114 -15.92 8.40 -6.17
N ASP A 115 -16.33 8.60 -4.92
CA ASP A 115 -16.41 9.94 -4.34
C ASP A 115 -15.04 10.59 -4.22
N GLY A 116 -13.95 9.81 -4.19
CA GLY A 116 -12.59 10.28 -3.98
C GLY A 116 -12.22 10.52 -2.52
N TYR A 117 -10.93 10.76 -2.30
CA TYR A 117 -10.29 10.74 -0.97
C TYR A 117 -9.69 12.10 -0.61
N SER A 118 -9.54 12.39 0.68
CA SER A 118 -8.71 13.49 1.20
C SER A 118 -7.62 12.92 2.09
N PHE A 119 -6.41 13.48 2.02
CA PHE A 119 -5.35 13.09 2.94
C PHE A 119 -5.78 13.32 4.40
N ALA A 120 -5.47 12.36 5.26
CA ALA A 120 -5.61 12.53 6.70
C ALA A 120 -4.59 13.56 7.20
N SER A 121 -5.07 14.48 8.04
CA SER A 121 -4.27 15.54 8.67
C SER A 121 -4.79 15.74 10.09
N GLU A 122 -4.34 14.90 11.02
CA GLU A 122 -4.82 14.91 12.41
C GLU A 122 -3.76 14.40 13.39
N MET A 123 -3.88 14.81 14.65
CA MET A 123 -3.14 14.19 15.75
C MET A 123 -3.95 13.00 16.28
N VAL A 124 -3.34 11.82 16.30
CA VAL A 124 -3.97 10.58 16.80
C VAL A 124 -3.34 10.18 18.13
N GLU A 125 -4.15 10.00 19.16
CA GLU A 125 -3.71 9.47 20.45
C GLU A 125 -3.67 7.94 20.41
N VAL A 126 -2.48 7.34 20.56
CA VAL A 126 -2.30 5.86 20.53
C VAL A 126 -2.17 5.24 21.92
N SER A 127 -1.82 6.05 22.91
CA SER A 127 -1.85 5.71 24.32
C SER A 127 -1.98 7.00 25.14
N PRO A 128 -2.40 6.95 26.42
CA PRO A 128 -2.67 8.16 27.20
C PRO A 128 -1.50 9.15 27.19
N GLY A 129 -1.70 10.29 26.55
CA GLY A 129 -0.68 11.35 26.43
C GLY A 129 0.35 11.17 25.31
N VAL A 130 0.26 10.11 24.49
CA VAL A 130 1.14 9.87 23.34
C VAL A 130 0.36 10.11 22.05
N PHE A 131 0.81 11.11 21.29
CA PHE A 131 0.16 11.56 20.05
C PHE A 131 1.11 11.43 18.87
N TYR A 132 0.59 10.94 17.76
CA TYR A 132 1.29 10.89 16.48
C TYR A 132 0.63 11.85 15.49
N ASP A 133 1.46 12.60 14.77
CA ASP A 133 1.02 13.41 13.63
C ASP A 133 0.80 12.49 12.43
N VAL A 134 -0.44 12.41 11.98
CA VAL A 134 -0.83 11.78 10.73
C VAL A 134 -1.07 12.90 9.74
N SER A 135 -0.04 13.22 8.94
CA SER A 135 -0.08 14.25 7.90
C SER A 135 0.63 13.78 6.63
N PRO A 136 0.15 14.17 5.44
CA PRO A 136 0.84 13.82 4.21
C PRO A 136 2.20 14.54 4.12
N LYS A 137 3.16 13.93 3.44
CA LYS A 137 4.49 14.49 3.20
C LYS A 137 4.69 14.75 1.72
N SER A 138 5.20 15.93 1.38
CA SER A 138 5.60 16.27 0.01
C SER A 138 7.10 16.01 -0.16
N VAL A 139 7.46 15.32 -1.24
CA VAL A 139 8.82 14.85 -1.54
C VAL A 139 9.12 15.10 -3.02
N ALA A 140 10.40 15.29 -3.36
CA ALA A 140 10.79 15.38 -4.77
C ALA A 140 10.57 14.03 -5.47
N ALA A 141 9.90 14.05 -6.62
CA ALA A 141 9.58 12.89 -7.44
C ALA A 141 9.45 13.30 -8.91
N VAL A 142 10.51 13.10 -9.68
CA VAL A 142 10.53 13.46 -11.11
C VAL A 142 10.13 12.25 -11.93
N VAL A 143 9.07 12.39 -12.73
CA VAL A 143 8.63 11.36 -13.69
C VAL A 143 9.42 11.49 -14.98
N GLU A 144 10.22 10.48 -15.28
CA GLU A 144 11.01 10.38 -16.50
C GLU A 144 10.11 10.19 -17.73
N PRO A 145 10.60 10.48 -18.97
CA PRO A 145 9.82 10.31 -20.20
C PRO A 145 9.33 8.88 -20.45
N ASN A 146 9.97 7.87 -19.87
CA ASN A 146 9.57 6.45 -19.93
C ASN A 146 8.50 6.09 -18.87
N GLY A 147 8.05 7.04 -18.05
CA GLY A 147 7.10 6.82 -16.95
C GLY A 147 7.73 6.30 -15.65
N MET A 148 9.04 6.07 -15.62
CA MET A 148 9.74 5.67 -14.39
C MET A 148 9.86 6.87 -13.45
N PHE A 149 9.74 6.62 -12.15
CA PHE A 149 10.14 7.58 -11.14
C PHE A 149 10.62 6.91 -9.86
N SER A 150 11.28 7.71 -9.04
CA SER A 150 11.60 7.39 -7.65
C SER A 150 11.46 8.66 -6.84
N THR A 151 11.25 8.52 -5.55
CA THR A 151 11.24 9.65 -4.62
C THR A 151 12.61 9.81 -3.99
N SER A 152 12.93 11.03 -3.59
CA SER A 152 13.90 11.21 -2.50
C SER A 152 13.40 10.56 -1.20
N GLU A 153 14.24 10.51 -0.17
CA GLU A 153 13.79 10.10 1.17
C GLU A 153 12.69 11.06 1.64
N ILE A 154 11.52 10.50 1.91
CA ILE A 154 10.30 11.20 2.34
C ILE A 154 10.46 11.72 3.79
N GLY A 155 11.47 11.21 4.50
CA GLY A 155 11.64 11.36 5.95
C GLY A 155 10.65 10.48 6.71
N ALA A 156 10.26 10.93 7.91
CA ALA A 156 9.28 10.24 8.74
C ALA A 156 7.83 10.53 8.28
N VAL A 157 7.10 9.46 7.97
CA VAL A 157 5.68 9.50 7.61
C VAL A 157 4.90 8.50 8.47
N THR A 158 3.84 8.94 9.13
CA THR A 158 2.93 8.06 9.88
C THR A 158 1.80 7.61 8.96
N LEU A 159 1.78 6.35 8.57
CA LEU A 159 0.69 5.78 7.77
C LEU A 159 -0.41 5.20 8.68
N PRO A 160 -1.64 5.70 8.60
CA PRO A 160 -2.77 5.11 9.30
C PRO A 160 -3.31 3.91 8.52
N LEU A 161 -3.31 2.75 9.15
CA LEU A 161 -3.95 1.54 8.64
C LEU A 161 -5.32 1.40 9.31
N TYR A 162 -6.36 2.00 8.74
CA TYR A 162 -7.72 1.85 9.24
C TYR A 162 -8.26 0.45 8.89
N LEU A 163 -8.79 -0.24 9.88
CA LEU A 163 -9.22 -1.65 9.77
C LEU A 163 -10.75 -1.82 9.78
N ASP A 164 -11.48 -0.71 9.94
CA ASP A 164 -12.93 -0.67 9.85
C ASP A 164 -13.40 0.56 9.07
N GLN A 165 -14.64 0.51 8.57
CA GLN A 165 -15.23 1.56 7.74
C GLN A 165 -15.53 2.85 8.51
N ALA A 166 -15.69 2.78 9.84
CA ALA A 166 -15.90 3.95 10.68
C ALA A 166 -14.58 4.71 10.94
N GLY A 167 -13.43 4.12 10.62
CA GLY A 167 -12.11 4.67 10.91
C GLY A 167 -11.79 4.68 12.41
N THR A 168 -12.41 3.80 13.19
CA THR A 168 -12.25 3.78 14.66
C THR A 168 -11.12 2.86 15.13
N SER A 169 -10.87 1.78 14.40
CA SER A 169 -9.77 0.84 14.59
C SER A 169 -8.65 1.21 13.63
N VAL A 170 -7.52 1.62 14.17
CA VAL A 170 -6.37 2.08 13.40
C VAL A 170 -5.08 1.51 13.98
N ILE A 171 -4.18 1.07 13.09
CA ILE A 171 -2.79 0.82 13.42
C ILE A 171 -1.98 1.96 12.81
N LEU A 172 -1.19 2.67 13.61
CA LEU A 172 -0.26 3.66 13.08
C LEU A 172 1.07 2.99 12.75
N MET A 173 1.59 3.26 11.57
CA MET A 173 2.89 2.79 11.11
C MET A 173 3.80 4.00 10.89
N PRO A 174 4.65 4.39 11.87
CA PRO A 174 5.62 5.45 11.69
C PRO A 174 6.81 4.90 10.87
N ILE A 175 6.83 5.22 9.59
CA ILE A 175 7.88 4.78 8.66
C ILE A 175 8.88 5.92 8.50
N HIS A 176 10.11 5.66 8.90
CA HIS A 176 11.26 6.55 8.72
C HIS A 176 11.99 6.25 7.44
N GLU A 177 12.59 7.30 6.88
CA GLU A 177 13.34 7.28 5.63
C GLU A 177 12.59 6.54 4.52
N ALA A 178 11.28 6.75 4.46
CA ALA A 178 10.44 6.10 3.48
C ALA A 178 10.86 6.57 2.08
N ARG A 179 10.90 5.65 1.11
CA ARG A 179 11.16 5.98 -0.30
C ARG A 179 10.41 5.06 -1.24
N ALA A 180 9.82 5.63 -2.28
CA ALA A 180 9.29 4.86 -3.39
C ALA A 180 10.33 4.78 -4.51
N PHE A 181 10.53 3.59 -5.08
CA PHE A 181 11.51 3.35 -6.13
C PHE A 181 11.07 2.24 -7.07
N ASP A 182 11.75 2.14 -8.22
CA ASP A 182 11.38 1.26 -9.32
C ASP A 182 9.90 1.41 -9.72
N VAL A 183 9.35 2.63 -9.62
CA VAL A 183 7.93 2.87 -9.90
C VAL A 183 7.75 3.15 -11.39
N GLN A 184 6.96 2.31 -12.05
CA GLN A 184 6.57 2.48 -13.45
C GLN A 184 5.13 2.97 -13.54
N LEU A 185 4.95 4.20 -14.00
CA LEU A 185 3.66 4.78 -14.31
C LEU A 185 3.24 4.43 -15.74
N SER A 186 1.95 4.17 -15.98
CA SER A 186 1.42 4.03 -17.33
C SER A 186 1.43 5.36 -18.10
N ASN A 187 1.34 5.29 -19.43
CA ASN A 187 1.29 6.49 -20.28
C ASN A 187 0.09 7.40 -19.97
N SER A 188 -1.03 6.80 -19.56
CA SER A 188 -2.25 7.50 -19.12
C SER A 188 -2.17 8.04 -17.70
N GLN A 189 -1.09 7.75 -16.95
CA GLN A 189 -0.93 8.11 -15.53
C GLN A 189 -1.99 7.48 -14.61
N ASN A 190 -2.68 6.46 -15.11
CA ASN A 190 -3.75 5.77 -14.39
C ASN A 190 -3.21 4.63 -13.52
N CYS A 191 -2.05 4.08 -13.86
CA CYS A 191 -1.63 2.79 -13.32
C CYS A 191 -0.18 2.79 -12.85
N VAL A 192 0.04 2.16 -11.70
CA VAL A 192 1.31 1.56 -11.31
C VAL A 192 1.04 0.06 -11.19
N GLY A 193 1.61 -0.74 -12.09
CA GLY A 193 1.26 -2.15 -12.23
C GLY A 193 -0.03 -2.36 -13.04
N THR A 194 -0.54 -3.59 -13.07
CA THR A 194 -1.69 -3.99 -13.91
C THR A 194 -2.60 -4.98 -13.18
N PHE A 195 -3.89 -4.99 -13.50
CA PHE A 195 -4.84 -6.00 -13.04
C PHE A 195 -4.51 -7.37 -13.65
N ASN A 196 -4.43 -8.40 -12.83
CA ASN A 196 -3.89 -9.71 -13.19
C ASN A 196 -4.95 -10.66 -13.75
N ALA A 197 -5.76 -10.21 -14.71
CA ALA A 197 -6.84 -11.00 -15.29
C ALA A 197 -6.38 -12.34 -15.92
N GLY A 198 -5.08 -12.48 -16.22
CA GLY A 198 -4.51 -13.68 -16.83
C GLY A 198 -4.25 -14.84 -15.87
N GLU A 199 -4.01 -14.56 -14.59
CA GLU A 199 -3.73 -15.60 -13.57
C GLU A 199 -4.93 -15.89 -12.67
N LEU A 200 -5.94 -15.02 -12.66
CA LEU A 200 -7.16 -15.22 -11.89
C LEU A 200 -8.03 -16.35 -12.46
N ASP A 201 -8.66 -17.14 -11.59
CA ASP A 201 -9.49 -18.29 -11.98
C ASP A 201 -10.99 -17.92 -12.03
N PRO A 202 -11.66 -17.99 -13.19
CA PRO A 202 -13.10 -17.79 -13.31
C PRO A 202 -13.92 -18.76 -12.43
N GLY A 203 -13.43 -19.98 -12.22
CA GLY A 203 -14.03 -20.97 -11.33
C GLY A 203 -13.98 -20.58 -9.85
N LYS A 204 -13.19 -19.56 -9.50
CA LYS A 204 -13.11 -18.93 -8.17
C LYS A 204 -13.66 -17.51 -8.15
N GLY A 205 -14.43 -17.12 -9.18
CA GLY A 205 -15.01 -15.79 -9.29
C GLY A 205 -14.00 -14.69 -9.59
N CYS A 206 -12.84 -15.04 -10.16
CA CYS A 206 -11.76 -14.11 -10.49
C CYS A 206 -11.20 -13.36 -9.26
N LEU A 207 -11.22 -14.00 -8.09
CA LEU A 207 -10.68 -13.46 -6.85
C LEU A 207 -9.23 -13.95 -6.64
N PRO A 208 -8.40 -13.18 -5.90
CA PRO A 208 -7.04 -13.60 -5.58
C PRO A 208 -7.04 -14.85 -4.68
N GLU A 209 -6.01 -15.69 -4.83
CA GLU A 209 -5.76 -16.86 -3.97
C GLU A 209 -4.44 -16.64 -3.23
N LEU A 210 -4.49 -15.93 -2.08
CA LEU A 210 -3.29 -15.53 -1.31
C LEU A 210 -2.43 -16.71 -0.87
N ASN A 211 -3.03 -17.89 -0.63
CA ASN A 211 -2.32 -19.11 -0.26
C ASN A 211 -1.55 -19.76 -1.42
N LYS A 212 -1.80 -19.34 -2.66
CA LYS A 212 -1.09 -19.77 -3.87
C LYS A 212 -0.27 -18.63 -4.50
N ASP A 213 -0.15 -17.50 -3.81
CA ASP A 213 0.48 -16.28 -4.32
C ASP A 213 -0.17 -15.73 -5.61
N ILE A 214 -1.45 -16.05 -5.85
CA ILE A 214 -2.22 -15.48 -6.96
C ILE A 214 -2.86 -14.18 -6.50
N LYS A 215 -2.50 -13.08 -7.16
CA LYS A 215 -2.84 -11.71 -6.74
C LYS A 215 -3.81 -11.04 -7.71
N SER A 216 -4.55 -10.05 -7.24
CA SER A 216 -5.43 -9.23 -8.09
C SER A 216 -4.65 -8.34 -9.04
N PHE A 217 -3.44 -7.94 -8.65
CA PHE A 217 -2.58 -7.06 -9.44
C PHE A 217 -1.16 -7.62 -9.56
N VAL A 218 -0.52 -7.33 -10.69
CA VAL A 218 0.92 -7.37 -10.84
C VAL A 218 1.46 -6.01 -10.40
N GLU A 219 2.39 -6.00 -9.45
CA GLU A 219 2.93 -4.76 -8.89
C GLU A 219 3.89 -4.05 -9.85
N GLY A 220 3.91 -2.71 -9.78
CA GLY A 220 4.73 -1.87 -10.66
C GLY A 220 5.60 -0.85 -9.91
N GLY A 221 5.71 -0.97 -8.58
CA GLY A 221 6.55 -0.09 -7.76
C GLY A 221 6.94 -0.73 -6.43
N LYS A 222 7.89 -0.12 -5.73
CA LYS A 222 8.36 -0.56 -4.41
C LYS A 222 8.40 0.59 -3.42
N LEU A 223 8.20 0.29 -2.15
CA LEU A 223 8.31 1.22 -1.03
C LEU A 223 9.20 0.57 0.05
N ASP A 224 10.21 1.30 0.51
CA ASP A 224 11.19 0.89 1.52
C ASP A 224 11.28 1.95 2.63
N GLY A 225 11.74 1.56 3.81
CA GLY A 225 11.88 2.40 5.00
C GLY A 225 12.06 1.54 6.25
N TYR A 226 11.93 2.12 7.44
CA TYR A 226 11.98 1.35 8.69
C TYR A 226 11.08 1.93 9.78
N VAL A 227 10.76 1.10 10.77
CA VAL A 227 10.04 1.48 11.99
C VAL A 227 10.98 1.30 13.17
N SER A 228 11.21 2.35 13.97
CA SER A 228 11.98 2.24 15.22
C SER A 228 11.25 1.34 16.21
N LEU A 229 11.97 0.42 16.87
CA LEU A 229 11.36 -0.46 17.85
C LEU A 229 10.87 0.30 19.08
N GLU A 230 11.55 1.37 19.49
CA GLU A 230 11.13 2.18 20.64
C GLU A 230 9.80 2.88 20.36
N GLU A 231 9.63 3.48 19.17
CA GLU A 231 8.35 4.07 18.76
C GLU A 231 7.26 3.01 18.58
N ALA A 232 7.61 1.86 17.99
CA ALA A 232 6.69 0.74 17.87
C ALA A 232 6.21 0.23 19.24
N ASP A 233 7.03 0.36 20.30
CA ASP A 233 6.62 0.00 21.65
C ASP A 233 5.69 1.04 22.31
N GLU A 234 5.54 2.23 21.74
CA GLU A 234 4.57 3.23 22.22
C GLU A 234 3.17 3.04 21.61
N ILE A 235 3.10 2.46 20.41
CA ILE A 235 1.86 2.30 19.65
C ILE A 235 1.12 1.05 20.12
N VAL A 236 -0.04 1.22 20.77
CA VAL A 236 -0.86 0.10 21.23
C VAL A 236 -1.80 -0.36 20.12
N VAL A 237 -1.66 -1.61 19.69
CA VAL A 237 -2.55 -2.28 18.75
C VAL A 237 -3.66 -2.98 19.52
N THR A 238 -4.85 -2.39 19.51
CA THR A 238 -6.07 -2.95 20.11
C THR A 238 -6.90 -3.75 19.10
N ALA A 239 -6.62 -3.57 17.81
CA ALA A 239 -7.26 -4.31 16.73
C ALA A 239 -7.18 -5.82 16.96
N TYR A 240 -8.24 -6.53 16.54
CA TYR A 240 -8.39 -7.99 16.72
C TYR A 240 -8.30 -8.46 18.18
N GLY A 241 -8.49 -7.57 19.15
CA GLY A 241 -8.42 -7.88 20.58
C GLY A 241 -7.00 -8.16 21.09
N LEU A 242 -5.96 -7.79 20.33
CA LEU A 242 -4.57 -8.11 20.67
C LEU A 242 -4.05 -7.36 21.91
N ASN A 243 -4.51 -6.12 22.13
CA ASN A 243 -4.11 -5.21 23.20
C ASN A 243 -2.60 -5.28 23.56
N ARG A 244 -1.73 -5.15 22.55
CA ARG A 244 -0.27 -5.23 22.67
C ARG A 244 0.40 -4.17 21.80
N THR A 245 1.65 -3.83 22.08
CA THR A 245 2.34 -2.79 21.30
C THR A 245 2.68 -3.29 19.89
N LEU A 246 2.85 -2.38 18.93
CA LEU A 246 3.29 -2.70 17.59
C LEU A 246 4.64 -3.45 17.64
N CYS A 247 5.55 -3.09 18.57
CA CYS A 247 6.79 -3.84 18.78
C CYS A 247 6.55 -5.33 19.07
N VAL A 248 5.57 -5.67 19.91
CA VAL A 248 5.22 -7.07 20.21
C VAL A 248 4.56 -7.75 19.01
N VAL A 249 3.79 -7.03 18.19
CA VAL A 249 3.25 -7.54 16.93
C VAL A 249 4.40 -7.87 15.96
N LEU A 250 5.37 -6.96 15.83
CA LEU A 250 6.54 -7.13 14.96
C LEU A 250 7.41 -8.31 15.37
N ALA A 251 7.53 -8.57 16.68
CA ALA A 251 8.35 -9.64 17.22
C ALA A 251 7.77 -11.05 16.99
N GLN A 252 6.46 -11.16 16.71
CA GLN A 252 5.69 -12.41 16.53
C GLN A 252 5.75 -13.46 17.67
N ASP A 253 6.60 -13.30 18.69
CA ASP A 253 6.69 -14.16 19.87
C ASP A 253 6.43 -13.37 21.15
N VAL A 254 5.17 -13.38 21.59
CA VAL A 254 4.75 -12.70 22.82
C VAL A 254 5.35 -13.36 24.07
N GLY A 255 5.65 -14.66 24.03
CA GLY A 255 6.21 -15.38 25.17
C GLY A 255 7.67 -15.02 25.42
N GLU A 256 8.44 -14.84 24.35
CA GLU A 256 9.84 -14.46 24.42
C GLU A 256 10.05 -12.95 24.57
N PHE A 257 9.30 -12.15 23.80
CA PHE A 257 9.53 -10.71 23.65
C PHE A 257 8.45 -9.85 24.30
N GLY A 258 7.40 -10.42 24.88
CA GLY A 258 6.38 -9.67 25.63
C GLY A 258 6.69 -9.57 27.12
N THR A 259 6.24 -8.49 27.75
CA THR A 259 6.29 -8.31 29.22
C THR A 259 5.21 -9.12 29.96
N GLY A 260 4.19 -9.62 29.25
CA GLY A 260 2.98 -10.19 29.85
C GLY A 260 2.08 -9.18 30.57
N SER A 261 2.36 -7.87 30.44
CA SER A 261 1.52 -6.79 30.99
C SER A 261 0.27 -6.55 30.15
N ASN A 262 -0.60 -5.63 30.59
CA ASN A 262 -1.80 -5.21 29.87
C ASN A 262 -1.84 -3.67 29.71
N PRO A 263 -1.57 -3.09 28.52
CA PRO A 263 -1.22 -3.78 27.28
C PRO A 263 0.13 -4.48 27.37
N THR A 264 0.33 -5.54 26.57
CA THR A 264 1.63 -6.23 26.52
C THR A 264 2.62 -5.37 25.73
N ARG A 265 3.75 -5.05 26.35
CA ARG A 265 4.84 -4.27 25.76
C ARG A 265 6.02 -5.18 25.42
N CYS A 266 6.97 -4.66 24.64
CA CYS A 266 8.21 -5.35 24.40
C CYS A 266 9.02 -5.46 25.69
N ALA A 267 9.49 -6.68 25.99
CA ALA A 267 10.42 -6.93 27.06
C ALA A 267 11.71 -6.16 26.81
N ARG A 268 12.35 -5.70 27.89
CA ARG A 268 13.61 -4.95 27.83
C ARG A 268 14.78 -5.79 28.36
N LYS A 269 15.97 -5.54 27.85
CA LYS A 269 17.24 -6.06 28.37
C LYS A 269 17.63 -5.32 29.66
N THR A 270 18.72 -5.75 30.30
CA THR A 270 19.20 -5.12 31.55
C THR A 270 19.69 -3.69 31.37
N ASP A 271 20.08 -3.30 30.15
CA ASP A 271 20.49 -1.93 29.79
C ASP A 271 19.31 -1.01 29.43
N GLY A 272 18.08 -1.53 29.44
CA GLY A 272 16.86 -0.80 29.11
C GLY A 272 16.47 -0.82 27.63
N SER A 273 17.30 -1.38 26.74
CA SER A 273 16.93 -1.53 25.31
C SER A 273 15.83 -2.58 25.14
N ILE A 274 15.07 -2.50 24.05
CA ILE A 274 14.16 -3.57 23.65
C ILE A 274 14.93 -4.89 23.44
N LYS A 275 14.34 -6.00 23.90
CA LYS A 275 14.92 -7.35 23.82
C LYS A 275 14.83 -7.93 22.42
N PHE A 276 13.72 -7.70 21.72
CA PHE A 276 13.53 -8.12 20.32
C PHE A 276 14.59 -7.45 19.44
N PRO A 277 15.49 -8.21 18.78
CA PRO A 277 16.41 -7.62 17.83
C PRO A 277 15.67 -7.37 16.51
N GLY A 278 15.61 -6.12 16.08
CA GLY A 278 15.13 -5.76 14.76
C GLY A 278 16.07 -6.25 13.65
N ASP A 279 15.64 -6.16 12.40
CA ASP A 279 16.43 -6.52 11.22
C ASP A 279 17.06 -5.31 10.51
N TRP A 280 16.93 -4.13 11.10
CA TRP A 280 17.47 -2.86 10.62
C TRP A 280 18.18 -2.07 11.73
N CYS A 281 19.10 -1.20 11.33
CA CYS A 281 19.73 -0.21 12.19
C CYS A 281 19.24 1.19 11.79
N ALA A 282 18.54 1.87 12.69
CA ALA A 282 18.02 3.21 12.45
C ALA A 282 19.16 4.24 12.26
N ALA A 283 20.21 4.14 13.08
CA ALA A 283 21.30 5.12 13.07
C ALA A 283 22.09 5.17 11.74
N THR A 284 22.19 4.05 11.03
CA THR A 284 22.95 3.94 9.77
C THR A 284 22.05 3.72 8.55
N ASN A 285 20.74 3.60 8.75
CA ASN A 285 19.76 3.22 7.72
C ASN A 285 20.23 2.02 6.89
N SER A 286 20.62 0.93 7.57
CA SER A 286 21.18 -0.27 6.95
C SER A 286 20.66 -1.54 7.60
N PRO A 287 20.84 -2.73 6.97
CA PRO A 287 20.56 -3.99 7.64
C PRO A 287 21.23 -4.07 9.01
N ALA A 288 20.55 -4.70 9.97
CA ALA A 288 21.07 -4.84 11.33
C ALA A 288 22.40 -5.59 11.37
N ASP A 289 23.21 -5.25 12.37
CA ASP A 289 24.47 -5.92 12.69
C ASP A 289 24.59 -6.12 14.22
N PRO A 290 25.64 -6.81 14.73
CA PRO A 290 25.77 -7.07 16.17
C PRO A 290 25.84 -5.81 17.06
N SER A 291 26.12 -4.64 16.48
CA SER A 291 26.18 -3.36 17.19
C SER A 291 24.87 -2.56 17.13
N CYS A 292 23.99 -2.84 16.16
CA CYS A 292 22.76 -2.09 15.96
C CYS A 292 21.65 -2.94 15.31
N SER A 293 20.53 -3.09 16.03
CA SER A 293 19.36 -3.87 15.62
C SER A 293 18.09 -3.28 16.25
N ASP A 294 17.92 -1.97 16.15
CA ASP A 294 16.94 -1.16 16.88
C ASP A 294 15.71 -0.77 16.05
N ALA A 295 15.61 -1.26 14.81
CA ALA A 295 14.49 -1.01 13.92
C ALA A 295 14.07 -2.26 13.14
N ALA A 296 12.81 -2.29 12.72
CA ALA A 296 12.29 -3.27 11.77
C ALA A 296 12.17 -2.64 10.39
N ARG A 297 12.70 -3.31 9.36
CA ARG A 297 12.58 -2.84 7.98
C ARG A 297 11.11 -2.90 7.54
N PHE A 298 10.70 -1.91 6.77
CA PHE A 298 9.45 -1.91 6.04
C PHE A 298 9.77 -1.98 4.55
N PHE A 299 9.40 -3.07 3.88
CA PHE A 299 9.68 -3.24 2.46
C PHE A 299 8.53 -3.96 1.76
N VAL A 300 7.95 -3.30 0.75
CA VAL A 300 6.81 -3.80 -0.01
C VAL A 300 6.98 -3.54 -1.51
N SER A 301 6.40 -4.39 -2.35
CA SER A 301 6.01 -3.99 -3.71
C SER A 301 4.54 -3.60 -3.71
N PHE A 302 4.13 -2.72 -4.63
CA PHE A 302 2.75 -2.24 -4.70
C PHE A 302 2.23 -2.05 -6.12
N ALA A 303 0.91 -2.15 -6.25
CA ALA A 303 0.15 -1.68 -7.40
C ALA A 303 -0.77 -0.53 -6.98
N ALA A 304 -0.97 0.47 -7.84
CA ALA A 304 -1.82 1.62 -7.57
C ALA A 304 -2.64 2.00 -8.79
N SER A 305 -3.81 2.59 -8.56
CA SER A 305 -4.71 3.03 -9.63
C SER A 305 -5.17 4.46 -9.44
N GLY A 306 -5.51 5.12 -10.54
CA GLY A 306 -6.01 6.48 -10.59
C GLY A 306 -7.27 6.67 -9.75
N VAL A 307 -7.27 7.69 -8.91
CA VAL A 307 -8.42 8.10 -8.08
C VAL A 307 -8.55 9.61 -8.02
N THR A 308 -9.71 10.08 -7.58
CA THR A 308 -9.88 11.49 -7.21
C THR A 308 -9.27 11.74 -5.83
N ILE A 309 -8.31 12.66 -5.75
CA ILE A 309 -7.85 13.26 -4.49
C ILE A 309 -8.44 14.66 -4.39
N LYS A 310 -9.12 14.92 -3.28
CA LYS A 310 -9.73 16.20 -2.92
C LYS A 310 -8.72 17.04 -2.14
N PRO A 311 -8.83 18.37 -2.23
CA PRO A 311 -8.05 19.28 -1.40
C PRO A 311 -8.34 19.10 0.10
#